data_AF-A0A932RXQ0-F1
#
_entry.id   AF-A0A932RXQ0-F1
#
_cell.length_a   1.000
_cell.length_b   1.000
_cell.length_c   1.000
_cell.angle_alpha   90.00
_cell.angle_beta   90.00
_cell.angle_gamma   90.00
#
_symmetry.space_group_name_H-M   'P 1'
#
loop_
_entity.id
_entity.type
_entity.pdbx_description
1 polymer ?
#
loop_
_entity_poly.entity_id
_entity_poly.type
_entity_poly.pdbx_seq_one_letter_code
_entity_poly.pdbx_strand_id
1 'polypeptide(L)'
;MNKDVKNQVFLFLLDVVETAKILWWKFFNWLAVISWGYLIFVSFLAMIIGGLLGLGSLPPLLVFGSFMIKSLAGGKRKAEIAANDAASRANLEALERRLLEAEMATLQAQIEPHFLFNTLALIGQLIETDPDQAAIVHGHLIKYLRAALPQIRESGQSKLSQQLELSRAYLNIMQARMQERLTYDITCPSELASHVFPSMMIPTLVENAIKHGLEPKTDGGHIQITVRKGENEIVVEVSDNGI
;
A
#
# COMPACT_ATOMS: atom_id res chain seq x y z
N MET A 1 -25.61 -77.07 15.65
CA MET A 1 -24.94 -76.44 16.81
C MET A 1 -23.47 -76.04 16.56
N ASN A 2 -22.69 -76.71 15.70
CA ASN A 2 -21.24 -76.41 15.51
C ASN A 2 -20.92 -75.36 14.42
N LYS A 3 -21.90 -74.92 13.60
CA LYS A 3 -21.71 -73.88 12.56
C LYS A 3 -21.88 -72.46 13.10
N ASP A 4 -22.78 -72.26 14.05
CA ASP A 4 -23.06 -70.93 14.65
C ASP A 4 -21.89 -70.43 15.50
N VAL A 5 -21.22 -71.32 16.23
CA VAL A 5 -20.04 -70.99 17.05
C VAL A 5 -18.86 -70.55 16.18
N LYS A 6 -18.59 -71.23 15.05
CA LYS A 6 -17.52 -70.81 14.11
C LYS A 6 -17.80 -69.46 13.46
N ASN A 7 -19.07 -69.17 13.15
CA ASN A 7 -19.45 -67.91 12.54
C ASN A 7 -19.36 -66.74 13.56
N GLN A 8 -19.74 -66.98 14.82
CA GLN A 8 -19.54 -66.02 15.90
C GLN A 8 -18.08 -65.73 16.20
N VAL A 9 -17.21 -66.76 16.20
CA VAL A 9 -15.76 -66.57 16.39
C VAL A 9 -15.15 -65.78 15.22
N PHE A 10 -15.60 -66.03 13.99
CA PHE A 10 -15.13 -65.28 12.82
C PHE A 10 -15.56 -63.81 12.85
N LEU A 11 -16.82 -63.53 13.20
CA LEU A 11 -17.33 -62.16 13.36
C LEU A 11 -16.62 -61.43 14.51
N PHE A 12 -16.35 -62.12 15.62
CA PHE A 12 -15.57 -61.58 16.73
C PHE A 12 -14.13 -61.23 16.32
N LEU A 13 -13.48 -62.09 15.52
CA LEU A 13 -12.14 -61.80 15.00
C LEU A 13 -12.10 -60.58 14.09
N LEU A 14 -13.11 -60.41 13.23
CA LEU A 14 -13.22 -59.22 12.36
C LEU A 14 -13.42 -57.93 13.18
N ASP A 15 -14.27 -57.96 14.20
CA ASP A 15 -14.53 -56.83 15.10
C ASP A 15 -13.27 -56.45 15.91
N VAL A 16 -12.52 -57.44 16.39
CA VAL A 16 -11.23 -57.23 17.06
C VAL A 16 -10.23 -56.55 16.13
N VAL A 17 -10.16 -56.98 14.87
CA VAL A 17 -9.25 -56.38 13.87
C VAL A 17 -9.66 -54.94 13.54
N GLU A 18 -10.95 -54.67 13.38
CA GLU A 18 -11.46 -53.33 13.09
C GLU A 18 -11.24 -52.36 14.27
N THR A 19 -11.52 -52.82 15.48
CA THR A 19 -11.26 -52.08 16.72
C THR A 19 -9.76 -51.81 16.89
N ALA A 20 -8.91 -52.80 16.63
CA ALA A 20 -7.46 -52.63 16.67
C ALA A 20 -6.98 -51.58 15.65
N LYS A 21 -7.55 -51.56 14.44
CA LYS A 21 -7.24 -50.56 13.41
C LYS A 21 -7.65 -49.14 13.84
N ILE A 22 -8.82 -48.98 14.45
CA ILE A 22 -9.28 -47.68 14.97
C ILE A 22 -8.37 -47.19 16.11
N LEU A 23 -8.03 -48.07 17.05
CA LEU A 23 -7.12 -47.77 18.14
C LEU A 23 -5.72 -47.39 17.63
N TRP A 24 -5.24 -48.10 16.61
CA TRP A 24 -3.97 -47.81 15.94
C TRP A 24 -3.95 -46.39 15.36
N TRP A 25 -4.97 -45.98 14.61
CA TRP A 25 -5.05 -44.61 14.09
C TRP A 25 -5.23 -43.55 15.17
N LYS A 26 -6.01 -43.83 16.22
CA LYS A 26 -6.15 -42.94 17.38
C LYS A 26 -4.81 -42.74 18.10
N PHE A 27 -3.99 -43.79 18.23
CA PHE A 27 -2.66 -43.70 18.81
C PHE A 27 -1.76 -42.75 18.01
N PHE A 28 -1.72 -42.85 16.68
CA PHE A 28 -0.92 -41.93 15.84
C PHE A 28 -1.42 -40.48 15.90
N ASN A 29 -2.73 -40.27 15.85
CA ASN A 29 -3.32 -38.94 15.95
C ASN A 29 -3.00 -38.29 17.31
N TRP A 30 -3.06 -39.07 18.39
CA TRP A 30 -2.69 -38.61 19.72
C TRP A 30 -1.19 -38.32 19.84
N LEU A 31 -0.34 -39.20 19.30
CA LEU A 31 1.12 -39.03 19.27
C LEU A 31 1.54 -37.72 18.58
N ALA A 32 0.80 -37.31 17.55
CA ALA A 32 1.07 -36.09 16.78
C ALA A 32 0.73 -34.79 17.53
N VAL A 33 -0.12 -34.82 18.56
CA VAL A 33 -0.62 -33.63 19.27
C VAL A 33 -0.06 -33.53 20.70
N ILE A 34 0.42 -34.65 21.25
CA ILE A 34 0.90 -34.73 22.63
C ILE A 34 2.15 -33.89 22.90
N SER A 35 2.33 -33.37 24.11
CA SER A 35 3.55 -32.63 24.49
C SER A 35 4.77 -33.54 24.64
N TRP A 36 5.99 -33.00 24.52
CA TRP A 36 7.22 -33.77 24.70
C TRP A 36 7.35 -34.36 26.11
N GLY A 37 6.98 -33.59 27.14
CA GLY A 37 7.00 -34.06 28.53
C GLY A 37 6.06 -35.25 28.79
N TYR A 38 4.85 -35.22 28.23
CA TYR A 38 3.90 -36.32 28.41
C TYR A 38 4.34 -37.58 27.63
N LEU A 39 4.94 -37.44 26.45
CA LEU A 39 5.48 -38.57 25.70
C LEU A 39 6.61 -39.29 26.46
N ILE A 40 7.52 -38.53 27.08
CA ILE A 40 8.59 -39.07 27.94
C ILE A 40 7.98 -39.83 29.12
N PHE A 41 6.98 -39.25 29.78
CA PHE A 41 6.29 -39.88 30.91
C PHE A 41 5.64 -41.22 30.54
N VAL A 42 4.89 -41.27 29.43
CA VAL A 42 4.24 -42.51 28.95
C VAL A 42 5.28 -43.54 28.51
N SER A 43 6.37 -43.10 27.89
CA SER A 43 7.46 -43.99 27.47
C SER A 43 8.15 -44.63 28.67
N PHE A 44 8.36 -43.86 29.74
CA PHE A 44 8.91 -44.36 31.00
C PHE A 44 7.99 -45.42 31.65
N LEU A 45 6.68 -45.14 31.69
CA LEU A 45 5.70 -46.08 32.22
C LEU A 45 5.64 -47.37 31.38
N ALA A 46 5.68 -47.26 30.04
CA ALA A 46 5.70 -48.40 29.13
C ALA A 46 6.95 -49.28 29.30
N MET A 47 8.11 -48.67 29.58
CA MET A 47 9.35 -49.39 29.88
C MET A 47 9.26 -50.18 31.18
N ILE A 48 8.70 -49.60 32.25
CA ILE A 48 8.51 -50.29 33.55
C ILE A 48 7.56 -51.47 33.39
N ILE A 49 6.39 -51.24 32.79
CA ILE A 49 5.37 -52.28 32.60
C ILE A 49 5.91 -53.40 31.69
N GLY A 50 6.57 -53.03 30.60
CA GLY A 50 7.15 -54.01 29.67
C GLY A 50 8.27 -54.84 30.28
N GLY A 51 9.08 -54.25 31.17
CA GLY A 51 10.07 -54.97 31.96
C GLY A 51 9.44 -55.95 32.95
N LEU A 52 8.37 -55.54 33.64
CA LEU A 52 7.62 -56.39 34.57
C LEU A 52 6.93 -57.58 33.89
N LEU A 53 6.43 -57.38 32.67
CA LEU A 53 5.77 -58.43 31.87
C LEU A 53 6.76 -59.32 31.09
N GLY A 54 8.07 -59.06 31.17
CA GLY A 54 9.09 -59.86 30.49
C GLY A 54 9.07 -59.72 28.96
N LEU A 55 8.58 -58.60 28.42
CA LEU A 55 8.40 -58.37 26.97
C LEU A 55 9.72 -58.10 26.20
N GLY A 56 10.88 -58.28 26.86
CA GLY A 56 12.19 -58.19 26.24
C GLY A 56 12.48 -56.83 25.59
N SER A 57 12.82 -56.85 24.29
CA SER A 57 13.24 -55.67 23.52
C SER A 57 12.08 -54.89 22.87
N LEU A 58 10.83 -55.33 23.04
CA LEU A 58 9.66 -54.68 22.43
C LEU A 58 9.40 -53.25 22.94
N PRO A 59 9.44 -52.96 24.27
CA PRO A 59 9.16 -51.62 24.77
C PRO A 59 10.17 -50.55 24.30
N PRO A 60 11.50 -50.78 24.33
CA PRO A 60 12.48 -49.83 23.79
C PRO A 60 12.24 -49.49 22.32
N LEU A 61 11.86 -50.48 21.51
CA LEU A 61 11.66 -50.32 20.07
C LEU A 61 10.42 -49.47 19.75
N LEU A 62 9.33 -49.64 20.50
CA LEU A 62 8.12 -48.82 20.40
C LEU A 62 8.35 -47.37 20.84
N VAL A 63 9.11 -47.16 21.91
CA VAL A 63 9.49 -45.82 22.37
C VAL A 63 10.32 -45.12 21.30
N PHE A 64 11.35 -45.77 20.78
CA PHE A 64 12.20 -45.19 19.74
C PHE A 64 11.39 -44.83 18.47
N GLY A 65 10.52 -45.73 18.00
CA GLY A 65 9.63 -45.45 16.88
C GLY A 65 8.71 -44.25 17.13
N SER A 66 8.15 -44.13 18.33
CA SER A 66 7.27 -43.03 18.73
C SER A 66 8.00 -41.66 18.73
N PHE A 67 9.24 -41.63 19.22
CA PHE A 67 10.08 -40.43 19.19
C PHE A 67 10.47 -40.02 17.76
N MET A 68 10.83 -41.00 16.92
CA MET A 68 11.19 -40.76 15.51
C MET A 68 10.03 -40.15 14.72
N ILE A 69 8.83 -40.72 14.88
CA ILE A 69 7.62 -40.25 14.17
C ILE A 69 7.24 -38.84 14.60
N LYS A 70 7.31 -38.54 15.90
CA LYS A 70 7.01 -37.19 16.40
C LYS A 70 8.05 -36.15 15.97
N SER A 71 9.33 -36.51 15.95
CA SER A 71 10.41 -35.64 15.47
C SER A 71 10.18 -35.23 14.01
N LEU A 72 9.86 -36.20 13.15
CA LEU A 72 9.57 -35.98 11.73
C LEU A 72 8.28 -35.15 11.51
N ALA A 73 7.23 -35.40 12.30
CA ALA A 73 5.97 -34.66 12.20
C ALA A 73 6.08 -33.20 12.70
N GLY A 74 6.88 -32.96 13.75
CA GLY A 74 7.09 -31.63 14.31
C GLY A 74 7.86 -30.69 13.38
N GLY A 75 8.82 -31.22 12.61
CA GLY A 75 9.58 -30.44 11.63
C GLY A 75 8.71 -29.86 10.51
N LYS A 76 7.78 -30.66 9.97
CA LYS A 76 6.85 -30.22 8.91
C LYS A 76 5.93 -29.09 9.37
N ARG A 77 5.33 -29.21 10.56
CA ARG A 77 4.45 -28.18 11.12
C ARG A 77 5.17 -26.85 11.37
N LYS A 78 6.39 -26.91 11.89
CA LYS A 78 7.19 -25.69 12.10
C LYS A 78 7.54 -25.02 10.77
N ALA A 79 7.89 -25.79 9.75
CA ALA A 79 8.17 -25.27 8.42
C ALA A 79 6.92 -24.66 7.77
N GLU A 80 5.76 -25.27 7.94
CA GLU A 80 4.48 -24.80 7.38
C GLU A 80 4.01 -23.50 8.04
N ILE A 81 4.11 -23.40 9.37
CA ILE A 81 3.82 -22.15 10.11
C ILE A 81 4.79 -21.05 9.68
N ALA A 82 6.09 -21.35 9.62
CA ALA A 82 7.09 -20.38 9.18
C ALA A 82 6.88 -19.92 7.73
N ALA A 83 6.48 -20.83 6.83
CA ALA A 83 6.16 -20.50 5.44
C ALA A 83 4.89 -19.64 5.33
N ASN A 84 3.86 -19.95 6.11
CA ASN A 84 2.61 -19.17 6.12
C ASN A 84 2.81 -17.77 6.71
N ASP A 85 3.62 -17.65 7.77
CA ASP A 85 4.00 -16.37 8.36
C ASP A 85 4.82 -15.53 7.37
N ALA A 86 5.79 -16.15 6.68
CA ALA A 86 6.58 -15.47 5.65
C ALA A 86 5.72 -15.00 4.48
N ALA A 87 4.78 -15.83 4.00
CA ALA A 87 3.85 -15.46 2.94
C ALA A 87 2.91 -14.33 3.36
N SER A 88 2.40 -14.37 4.59
CA SER A 88 1.53 -13.30 5.14
C SER A 88 2.28 -11.98 5.25
N ARG A 89 3.55 -12.00 5.71
CA ARG A 89 4.41 -10.80 5.76
C ARG A 89 4.69 -10.24 4.37
N ALA A 90 5.06 -11.09 3.41
CA ALA A 90 5.30 -10.66 2.04
C ALA A 90 4.05 -10.04 1.40
N ASN A 91 2.86 -10.59 1.67
CA ASN A 91 1.60 -10.01 1.21
C ASN A 91 1.30 -8.65 1.85
N LEU A 92 1.56 -8.50 3.16
CA LEU A 92 1.41 -7.21 3.85
C LEU A 92 2.37 -6.16 3.27
N GLU A 93 3.65 -6.48 3.13
CA GLU A 93 4.65 -5.57 2.53
C GLU A 93 4.29 -5.19 1.09
N ALA A 94 3.79 -6.15 0.29
CA ALA A 94 3.33 -5.87 -1.07
C ALA A 94 2.09 -4.98 -1.10
N LEU A 95 1.17 -5.14 -0.15
CA LEU A 95 -0.02 -4.30 -0.03
C LEU A 95 0.36 -2.88 0.40
N GLU A 96 1.24 -2.73 1.39
CA GLU A 96 1.79 -1.44 1.83
C GLU A 96 2.50 -0.72 0.68
N ARG A 97 3.31 -1.43 -0.11
CA ARG A 97 3.92 -0.87 -1.31
C ARG A 97 2.89 -0.40 -2.32
N ARG A 98 1.87 -1.21 -2.61
CA ARG A 98 0.80 -0.82 -3.55
C ARG A 98 0.00 0.38 -3.05
N LEU A 99 -0.23 0.49 -1.74
CA LEU A 99 -0.88 1.66 -1.14
C LEU A 99 -0.01 2.90 -1.28
N LEU A 100 1.28 2.80 -0.96
CA LEU A 100 2.23 3.89 -1.17
C LEU A 100 2.32 4.29 -2.64
N GLU A 101 2.38 3.33 -3.57
CA GLU A 101 2.40 3.58 -5.01
C GLU A 101 1.08 4.23 -5.48
N ALA A 102 -0.07 3.81 -4.96
CA ALA A 102 -1.36 4.39 -5.28
C ALA A 102 -1.52 5.81 -4.69
N GLU A 103 -1.06 6.05 -3.47
CA GLU A 103 -1.00 7.37 -2.86
C GLU A 103 -0.07 8.28 -3.64
N MET A 104 1.12 7.79 -4.03
CA MET A 104 2.05 8.50 -4.90
C MET A 104 1.45 8.78 -6.28
N ALA A 105 0.75 7.83 -6.89
CA ALA A 105 0.06 8.02 -8.17
C ALA A 105 -1.08 9.04 -8.06
N THR A 106 -1.79 9.07 -6.92
CA THR A 106 -2.84 10.06 -6.64
C THR A 106 -2.24 11.45 -6.41
N LEU A 107 -1.10 11.52 -5.71
CA LEU A 107 -0.30 12.74 -5.55
C LEU A 107 0.22 13.24 -6.91
N GLN A 108 0.68 12.32 -7.77
CA GLN A 108 1.12 12.61 -9.15
C GLN A 108 -0.05 13.05 -10.05
N ALA A 109 -1.25 12.52 -9.85
CA ALA A 109 -2.40 12.89 -10.67
C ALA A 109 -2.85 14.35 -10.49
N GLN A 110 -2.51 14.98 -9.36
CA GLN A 110 -2.87 16.38 -9.08
C GLN A 110 -1.83 17.40 -9.61
N ILE A 111 -0.69 16.95 -10.12
CA ILE A 111 0.35 17.80 -10.74
C ILE A 111 0.61 17.26 -12.14
N GLU A 112 0.38 18.04 -13.21
CA GLU A 112 0.65 17.58 -14.57
C GLU A 112 2.11 17.12 -14.71
N PRO A 113 2.38 15.80 -14.89
CA PRO A 113 3.76 15.31 -14.90
C PRO A 113 4.57 15.90 -16.05
N HIS A 114 3.91 16.13 -17.18
CA HIS A 114 4.53 16.71 -18.36
C HIS A 114 4.93 18.18 -18.15
N PHE A 115 4.14 18.98 -17.43
CA PHE A 115 4.57 20.33 -17.01
C PHE A 115 5.85 20.29 -16.18
N LEU A 116 5.96 19.35 -15.24
CA LEU A 116 7.15 19.22 -14.40
C LEU A 116 8.39 18.85 -15.22
N PHE A 117 8.29 17.85 -16.11
CA PHE A 117 9.39 17.47 -17.00
C PHE A 117 9.80 18.61 -17.93
N ASN A 118 8.84 19.33 -18.51
CA ASN A 118 9.14 20.47 -19.38
C ASN A 118 9.82 21.62 -18.62
N THR A 119 9.40 21.86 -17.38
CA THR A 119 10.02 22.87 -16.52
C THR A 119 11.45 22.49 -16.18
N LEU A 120 11.72 21.22 -15.84
CA LEU A 120 13.07 20.72 -15.56
C LEU A 120 13.96 20.76 -16.81
N ALA A 121 13.42 20.42 -17.99
CA ALA A 121 14.13 20.52 -19.25
C ALA A 121 14.50 21.97 -19.60
N LEU A 122 13.56 22.91 -19.40
CA LEU A 122 13.80 24.34 -19.55
C LEU A 122 14.90 24.82 -18.60
N ILE A 123 14.86 24.42 -17.33
CA ILE A 123 15.94 24.73 -16.37
C ILE A 123 17.28 24.18 -16.85
N GLY A 124 17.32 22.92 -17.32
CA GLY A 124 18.52 22.31 -17.88
C GLY A 124 19.12 23.09 -19.03
N GLN A 125 18.28 23.53 -19.98
CA GLN A 125 18.71 24.39 -21.08
C GLN A 125 19.21 25.76 -20.57
N LEU A 126 18.48 26.39 -19.65
CA LEU A 126 18.83 27.71 -19.12
C LEU A 126 20.13 27.67 -18.32
N ILE A 127 20.48 26.57 -17.65
CA ILE A 127 21.79 26.44 -16.97
C ILE A 127 22.95 26.67 -17.95
N GLU A 128 22.79 26.28 -19.22
CA GLU A 128 23.82 26.47 -20.24
C GLU A 128 23.77 27.86 -20.87
N THR A 129 22.58 28.42 -21.10
CA THR A 129 22.40 29.66 -21.87
C THR A 129 22.22 30.92 -21.04
N ASP A 130 21.55 30.83 -19.89
CA ASP A 130 21.23 31.93 -18.98
C ASP A 130 21.05 31.42 -17.53
N PRO A 131 22.16 31.24 -16.78
CA PRO A 131 22.12 30.67 -15.43
C PRO A 131 21.30 31.49 -14.44
N ASP A 132 21.21 32.80 -14.63
CA ASP A 132 20.44 33.68 -13.75
C ASP A 132 18.94 33.43 -13.92
N GLN A 133 18.47 33.30 -15.16
CA GLN A 133 17.09 32.86 -15.43
C GLN A 133 16.84 31.43 -14.95
N ALA A 134 17.80 30.51 -15.09
CA ALA A 134 17.66 29.16 -14.57
C ALA A 134 17.39 29.15 -13.05
N ALA A 135 18.12 29.97 -12.30
CA ALA A 135 17.94 30.11 -10.85
C ALA A 135 16.55 30.68 -10.50
N ILE A 136 16.05 31.64 -11.28
CA ILE A 136 14.71 32.21 -11.12
C ILE A 136 13.64 31.14 -11.33
N VAL A 137 13.67 30.41 -12.45
CA VAL A 137 12.70 29.35 -12.79
C VAL A 137 12.75 28.23 -11.76
N HIS A 138 13.93 27.80 -11.35
CA HIS A 138 14.11 26.81 -10.28
C HIS A 138 13.47 27.29 -8.96
N GLY A 139 13.65 28.56 -8.60
CA GLY A 139 12.99 29.15 -7.44
C GLY A 139 11.46 29.16 -7.54
N HIS A 140 10.90 29.44 -8.72
CA HIS A 140 9.46 29.36 -8.97
C HIS A 140 8.95 27.91 -8.87
N LEU A 141 9.69 26.94 -9.38
CA LEU A 141 9.34 25.52 -9.26
C LEU A 141 9.28 25.07 -7.79
N ILE A 142 10.25 25.47 -6.97
CA ILE A 142 10.21 25.19 -5.52
C ILE A 142 8.97 25.82 -4.88
N LYS A 143 8.64 27.07 -5.21
CA LYS A 143 7.43 27.75 -4.70
C LYS A 143 6.16 27.02 -5.12
N TYR A 144 6.07 26.60 -6.38
CA TYR A 144 4.94 25.84 -6.92
C TYR A 144 4.75 24.52 -6.16
N LEU A 145 5.81 23.71 -6.03
CA LEU A 145 5.75 22.43 -5.30
C LEU A 145 5.36 22.64 -3.83
N ARG A 146 5.90 23.67 -3.18
CA ARG A 146 5.56 24.00 -1.78
C ARG A 146 4.10 24.45 -1.65
N ALA A 147 3.55 25.16 -2.63
CA ALA A 147 2.15 25.59 -2.64
C ALA A 147 1.18 24.46 -2.99
N ALA A 148 1.62 23.49 -3.81
CA ALA A 148 0.81 22.33 -4.20
C ALA A 148 0.67 21.31 -3.06
N LEU A 149 1.75 21.01 -2.33
CA LEU A 149 1.77 19.93 -1.31
C LEU A 149 0.68 20.00 -0.22
N PRO A 150 0.36 21.17 0.37
CA PRO A 150 -0.72 21.27 1.37
C PRO A 150 -2.09 20.96 0.77
N GLN A 151 -2.34 21.36 -0.48
CA GLN A 151 -3.63 21.16 -1.13
C GLN A 151 -3.95 19.68 -1.38
N ILE A 152 -2.92 18.86 -1.58
CA ILE A 152 -3.09 17.43 -1.82
C ILE A 152 -3.40 16.68 -0.50
N ARG A 153 -2.94 17.21 0.65
CA ARG A 153 -3.14 16.60 1.98
C ARG A 153 -4.43 17.04 2.65
N GLU A 154 -4.85 18.28 2.46
CA GLU A 154 -6.00 18.89 3.11
C GLU A 154 -7.18 18.98 2.13
N SER A 155 -7.80 17.83 1.86
CA SER A 155 -9.01 17.75 1.03
C SER A 155 -10.18 18.49 1.70
N GLY A 156 -10.42 19.74 1.31
CA GLY A 156 -11.64 20.49 1.65
C GLY A 156 -11.52 21.70 2.60
N GLN A 157 -10.31 22.12 2.99
CA GLN A 157 -10.12 23.33 3.81
C GLN A 157 -9.08 24.31 3.25
N SER A 158 -8.77 24.24 1.94
CA SER A 158 -7.83 25.19 1.36
C SER A 158 -8.38 26.62 1.41
N LYS A 159 -7.49 27.58 1.66
CA LYS A 159 -7.83 29.01 1.62
C LYS A 159 -7.70 29.54 0.20
N LEU A 160 -8.49 30.55 -0.13
CA LEU A 160 -8.39 31.25 -1.40
C LEU A 160 -6.97 31.76 -1.68
N SER A 161 -6.27 32.27 -0.66
CA SER A 161 -4.87 32.67 -0.77
C SER A 161 -3.95 31.55 -1.23
N GLN A 162 -4.16 30.31 -0.78
CA GLN A 162 -3.35 29.17 -1.21
C GLN A 162 -3.61 28.82 -2.68
N GLN A 163 -4.85 28.93 -3.15
CA GLN A 163 -5.20 28.74 -4.56
C GLN A 163 -4.54 29.79 -5.46
N LEU A 164 -4.59 31.05 -5.03
CA LEU A 164 -3.98 32.17 -5.75
C LEU A 164 -2.46 32.09 -5.76
N GLU A 165 -1.83 31.68 -4.64
CA GLU A 165 -0.38 31.48 -4.58
C GLU A 165 0.08 30.32 -5.47
N LEU A 166 -0.65 29.21 -5.51
CA LEU A 166 -0.35 28.11 -6.43
C LEU A 166 -0.47 28.56 -7.88
N SER A 167 -1.54 29.29 -8.22
CA SER A 167 -1.78 29.84 -9.56
C SER A 167 -0.70 30.84 -9.96
N ARG A 168 -0.27 31.71 -9.03
CA ARG A 168 0.83 32.66 -9.23
C ARG A 168 2.15 31.94 -9.47
N ALA A 169 2.46 30.91 -8.68
CA ALA A 169 3.68 30.14 -8.86
C ALA A 169 3.71 29.45 -10.23
N TYR A 170 2.58 28.88 -10.66
CA TYR A 170 2.43 28.29 -12.00
C TYR A 170 2.61 29.33 -13.12
N LEU A 171 1.91 30.47 -13.04
CA LEU A 171 1.99 31.53 -14.03
C LEU A 171 3.40 32.11 -14.18
N ASN A 172 4.17 32.22 -13.09
CA ASN A 172 5.57 32.64 -13.17
C ASN A 172 6.45 31.65 -13.95
N ILE A 173 6.23 30.35 -13.79
CA ILE A 173 6.96 29.33 -14.56
C ILE A 173 6.56 29.43 -16.04
N MET A 174 5.26 29.57 -16.32
CA MET A 174 4.76 29.75 -17.67
C MET A 174 5.26 31.03 -18.32
N GLN A 175 5.44 32.11 -17.55
CA GLN A 175 5.99 33.36 -18.03
C GLN A 175 7.46 33.22 -18.40
N ALA A 176 8.25 32.41 -17.68
CA ALA A 176 9.62 32.13 -18.12
C ALA A 176 9.67 31.32 -19.42
N ARG A 177 8.71 30.42 -19.63
CA ARG A 177 8.60 29.60 -20.86
C ARG A 177 8.09 30.40 -22.06
N MET A 178 7.11 31.26 -21.86
CA MET A 178 6.47 32.07 -22.91
C MET A 178 7.11 33.45 -23.06
N GLN A 179 7.98 33.84 -22.14
CA GLN A 179 8.64 35.15 -22.07
C GLN A 179 7.61 36.29 -22.12
N GLU A 180 7.88 37.32 -22.93
CA GLU A 180 7.02 38.51 -23.08
C GLU A 180 5.63 38.20 -23.63
N ARG A 181 5.41 36.98 -24.17
CA ARG A 181 4.11 36.55 -24.70
C ARG A 181 3.09 36.25 -23.60
N LEU A 182 3.50 36.12 -22.34
CA LEU A 182 2.56 35.92 -21.24
C LEU A 182 2.63 37.08 -20.24
N THR A 183 1.49 37.74 -20.06
CA THR A 183 1.27 38.68 -18.97
C THR A 183 0.12 38.18 -18.09
N TYR A 184 0.11 38.55 -16.81
CA TYR A 184 -0.99 38.17 -15.94
C TYR A 184 -1.17 39.15 -14.78
N ASP A 185 -2.40 39.27 -14.30
CA ASP A 185 -2.75 40.07 -13.14
C ASP A 185 -3.63 39.27 -12.17
N ILE A 186 -3.36 39.38 -10.88
CA ILE A 186 -4.13 38.71 -9.82
C ILE A 186 -4.58 39.75 -8.81
N THR A 187 -5.89 39.98 -8.73
CA THR A 187 -6.51 40.92 -7.81
C THR A 187 -7.40 40.19 -6.82
N CYS A 188 -7.09 40.29 -5.53
CA CYS A 188 -7.89 39.75 -4.45
C CYS A 188 -7.88 40.69 -3.25
N PRO A 189 -9.06 41.17 -2.79
CA PRO A 189 -9.18 41.86 -1.51
C PRO A 189 -8.65 41.00 -0.36
N SER A 190 -7.90 41.62 0.56
CA SER A 190 -7.27 40.91 1.69
C SER A 190 -8.29 40.24 2.62
N GLU A 191 -9.48 40.83 2.75
CA GLU A 191 -10.61 40.28 3.51
C GLU A 191 -11.14 38.96 2.93
N LEU A 192 -10.97 38.70 1.63
CA LEU A 192 -11.42 37.47 0.98
C LEU A 192 -10.35 36.39 0.95
N ALA A 193 -9.07 36.76 1.10
CA ALA A 193 -7.93 35.85 0.95
C ALA A 193 -7.95 34.65 1.92
N SER A 194 -8.54 34.80 3.11
CA SER A 194 -8.61 33.75 4.13
C SER A 194 -9.82 32.84 4.03
N HIS A 195 -10.77 33.10 3.12
CA HIS A 195 -11.97 32.29 2.97
C HIS A 195 -11.64 30.88 2.50
N VAL A 196 -12.40 29.90 3.03
CA VAL A 196 -12.32 28.51 2.59
C VAL A 196 -12.82 28.42 1.16
N PHE A 197 -12.05 27.74 0.32
CA PHE A 197 -12.31 27.59 -1.11
C PHE A 197 -11.95 26.17 -1.55
N PRO A 198 -12.71 25.55 -2.47
CA PRO A 198 -12.41 24.22 -2.95
C PRO A 198 -11.01 24.14 -3.58
N SER A 199 -10.26 23.09 -3.19
CA SER A 199 -8.90 22.88 -3.67
C SER A 199 -8.85 22.72 -5.19
N MET A 200 -7.76 23.15 -5.81
CA MET A 200 -7.44 22.97 -7.23
C MET A 200 -8.41 23.60 -8.25
N MET A 201 -9.45 24.34 -7.85
CA MET A 201 -10.36 24.96 -8.83
C MET A 201 -9.71 26.09 -9.64
N ILE A 202 -9.06 27.07 -8.98
CA ILE A 202 -8.41 28.18 -9.71
C ILE A 202 -7.21 27.69 -10.53
N PRO A 203 -6.28 26.89 -9.99
CA PRO A 203 -5.17 26.36 -10.77
C PRO A 203 -5.62 25.61 -12.03
N THR A 204 -6.68 24.79 -11.96
CA THR A 204 -7.20 24.05 -13.12
C THR A 204 -7.74 24.98 -14.21
N LEU A 205 -8.43 26.06 -13.83
CA LEU A 205 -8.91 27.06 -14.79
C LEU A 205 -7.75 27.81 -15.46
N VAL A 206 -6.74 28.17 -14.68
CA VAL A 206 -5.53 28.85 -15.18
C VAL A 206 -4.74 27.95 -16.13
N GLU A 207 -4.61 26.66 -15.79
CA GLU A 207 -3.98 25.67 -16.66
C GLU A 207 -4.73 25.53 -17.99
N ASN A 208 -6.06 25.48 -17.96
CA ASN A 208 -6.87 25.43 -19.16
C ASN A 208 -6.71 26.69 -20.03
N ALA A 209 -6.72 27.89 -19.42
CA ALA A 209 -6.51 29.15 -20.13
C ALA A 209 -5.16 29.19 -20.85
N ILE A 210 -4.10 28.70 -20.20
CA ILE A 210 -2.77 28.59 -20.81
C ILE A 210 -2.79 27.59 -21.97
N LYS A 211 -3.18 26.34 -21.72
CA LYS A 211 -3.06 25.24 -22.70
C LYS A 211 -3.92 25.43 -23.93
N HIS A 212 -5.16 25.87 -23.73
CA HIS A 212 -6.15 25.93 -24.80
C HIS A 212 -6.30 27.34 -25.37
N GLY A 213 -6.13 28.38 -24.55
CA GLY A 213 -6.26 29.77 -24.99
C GLY A 213 -4.96 30.36 -25.53
N LEU A 214 -3.89 30.33 -24.73
CA LEU A 214 -2.69 31.13 -24.98
C LEU A 214 -1.56 30.38 -25.71
N GLU A 215 -1.33 29.10 -25.41
CA GLU A 215 -0.28 28.32 -26.07
C GLU A 215 -0.47 28.22 -27.59
N PRO A 216 -1.69 28.01 -28.13
CA PRO A 216 -1.90 27.95 -29.58
C PRO A 216 -1.79 29.31 -30.28
N LYS A 217 -1.81 30.42 -29.53
CA LYS A 217 -1.78 31.79 -30.05
C LYS A 217 -0.35 32.33 -30.13
N THR A 218 0.12 32.64 -31.34
CA THR A 218 1.52 33.10 -31.57
C THR A 218 1.87 34.38 -30.85
N ASP A 219 0.94 35.34 -30.75
CA ASP A 219 1.19 36.63 -30.09
C ASP A 219 1.15 36.52 -28.56
N GLY A 220 0.73 35.36 -28.03
CA GLY A 220 0.52 35.18 -26.61
C GLY A 220 -0.74 35.86 -26.11
N GLY A 221 -0.75 36.18 -24.82
CA GLY A 221 -1.92 36.74 -24.18
C GLY A 221 -1.74 37.18 -22.73
N HIS A 222 -2.89 37.49 -22.15
CA HIS A 222 -3.07 37.99 -20.80
C HIS A 222 -4.04 37.09 -20.04
N ILE A 223 -3.69 36.74 -18.80
CA ILE A 223 -4.59 36.06 -17.87
C ILE A 223 -4.90 37.00 -16.71
N GLN A 224 -6.18 37.22 -16.45
CA GLN A 224 -6.64 38.03 -15.33
C GLN A 224 -7.42 37.16 -14.35
N ILE A 225 -6.98 37.16 -13.10
CA ILE A 225 -7.67 36.49 -11.99
C ILE A 225 -8.22 37.57 -11.06
N THR A 226 -9.53 37.65 -10.93
CA THR A 226 -10.19 38.57 -10.00
C THR A 226 -11.03 37.84 -8.99
N VAL A 227 -10.95 38.31 -7.74
CA VAL A 227 -11.79 37.86 -6.65
C VAL A 227 -12.56 39.08 -6.15
N ARG A 228 -13.88 38.97 -6.06
CA ARG A 228 -14.73 40.02 -5.53
C ARG A 228 -15.85 39.45 -4.66
N LYS A 229 -16.33 40.29 -3.74
CA LYS A 229 -17.50 39.99 -2.93
C LYS A 229 -18.76 40.31 -3.76
N GLY A 230 -19.62 39.31 -3.95
CA GLY A 230 -20.98 39.47 -4.47
C GLY A 230 -21.97 39.78 -3.33
N GLU A 231 -23.27 39.79 -3.63
CA GLU A 231 -24.29 40.07 -2.61
C GLU A 231 -24.30 39.01 -1.50
N ASN A 232 -24.31 37.72 -1.87
CA ASN A 232 -24.32 36.59 -0.92
C ASN A 232 -23.24 35.53 -1.23
N GLU A 233 -22.27 35.83 -2.09
CA GLU A 233 -21.25 34.87 -2.53
C GLU A 233 -19.89 35.53 -2.78
N ILE A 234 -18.86 34.70 -2.96
CA ILE A 234 -17.55 35.13 -3.45
C ILE A 234 -17.49 34.77 -4.92
N VAL A 235 -17.28 35.77 -5.77
CA VAL A 235 -17.10 35.58 -7.20
C VAL A 235 -15.61 35.52 -7.49
N VAL A 236 -15.18 34.41 -8.07
CA VAL A 236 -13.83 34.22 -8.60
C VAL A 236 -13.93 34.09 -10.10
N GLU A 237 -13.23 34.96 -10.81
CA GLU A 237 -13.21 35.00 -12.27
C GLU A 237 -11.77 34.80 -12.75
N VAL A 238 -11.59 33.85 -13.66
CA VAL A 238 -10.35 33.62 -14.40
C VAL A 238 -10.69 33.90 -15.86
N SER A 239 -10.16 34.99 -16.40
CA SER A 239 -10.37 35.39 -17.78
C SER A 239 -9.05 35.40 -18.54
N ASP A 240 -9.12 35.06 -19.82
CA ASP A 240 -8.00 35.08 -20.72
C ASP A 240 -8.41 35.70 -22.06
N ASN A 241 -7.44 36.19 -22.82
CA ASN A 241 -7.64 36.72 -24.17
C ASN A 241 -7.07 35.79 -25.26
N GLY A 242 -7.13 34.49 -25.01
CA GLY A 242 -6.81 33.41 -25.93
C GLY A 242 -7.76 33.31 -27.12
N ILE A 243 -7.75 32.15 -27.79
CA ILE A 243 -8.52 31.86 -29.02
C ILE A 243 -9.90 31.30 -28.70
#